data_AF-A0AAF1JXB9-F1
#
_entry.id   AF-A0AAF1JXB9-F1
#
_cell.length_a   1.000
_cell.length_b   1.000
_cell.length_c   1.000
_cell.angle_alpha   90.00
_cell.angle_beta   90.00
_cell.angle_gamma   90.00
#
_symmetry.space_group_name_H-M   'P 1'
#
loop_
_entity.id
_entity.type
_entity.pdbx_description
1 polymer ?
#
loop_
_entity_poly.entity_id
_entity_poly.type
_entity_poly.pdbx_seq_one_letter_code
_entity_poly.pdbx_strand_id
1 'polypeptide(L)' 'MTVPDEDAVVAIARAAAEGEGWPFVEPLSVTRHGSAWHVMTNVPMRGSNVNVWVDATTGAVLKQAFARR' A
#
# COMPACT_ATOMS: atom_id res chain seq x y z
N MET A 1 17.48 7.70 -9.95
CA MET A 1 16.14 7.33 -9.42
C MET A 1 16.10 7.81 -7.98
N THR A 2 15.10 8.62 -7.63
CA THR A 2 14.93 9.12 -6.27
C THR A 2 14.21 8.05 -5.46
N VAL A 3 14.72 7.75 -4.26
CA VAL A 3 14.06 6.85 -3.31
C VAL A 3 12.67 7.40 -2.98
N PRO A 4 11.59 6.61 -3.10
CA PRO A 4 10.24 7.09 -2.81
C PRO A 4 10.08 7.38 -1.32
N ASP A 5 9.46 8.53 -1.03
CA ASP A 5 9.02 8.91 0.31
C ASP A 5 7.64 8.31 0.64
N GLU A 6 7.12 8.60 1.83
CA GLU A 6 5.86 8.03 2.33
C GLU A 6 4.67 8.41 1.44
N ASP A 7 4.58 9.67 1.02
CA ASP A 7 3.50 10.18 0.16
C ASP A 7 3.52 9.50 -1.21
N ALA A 8 4.71 9.35 -1.82
CA ALA A 8 4.87 8.64 -3.07
C ALA A 8 4.45 7.17 -2.96
N VAL A 9 4.81 6.51 -1.86
CA VAL A 9 4.44 5.12 -1.58
C VAL A 9 2.92 4.96 -1.42
N VAL A 10 2.25 5.89 -0.73
CA VAL A 10 0.79 5.89 -0.60
C VAL A 10 0.11 6.08 -1.95
N ALA A 11 0.63 6.96 -2.81
CA ALA A 11 0.10 7.16 -4.16
C ALA A 11 0.23 5.89 -5.02
N ILE A 12 1.38 5.20 -4.94
CA ILE A 12 1.61 3.92 -5.63
C ILE A 12 0.62 2.86 -5.13
N ALA A 13 0.46 2.73 -3.81
CA ALA A 13 -0.45 1.75 -3.22
C ALA A 13 -1.92 2.02 -3.58
N ARG A 14 -2.32 3.30 -3.63
CA ARG A 14 -3.66 3.72 -4.08
C ARG A 14 -3.90 3.34 -5.53
N ALA A 15 -2.97 3.68 -6.42
CA ALA A 15 -3.09 3.36 -7.84
C ALA A 15 -3.18 1.84 -8.08
N ALA A 16 -2.40 1.04 -7.33
CA ALA A 16 -2.47 -0.41 -7.39
C ALA A 16 -3.85 -0.95 -6.94
N ALA A 17 -4.41 -0.38 -5.86
CA ALA A 17 -5.73 -0.77 -5.37
C ALA A 17 -6.87 -0.39 -6.32
N GLU A 18 -6.84 0.83 -6.84
CA GLU A 18 -7.83 1.34 -7.80
C GLU A 18 -7.79 0.55 -9.12
N GLY A 19 -6.59 0.17 -9.59
CA GLY A 19 -6.41 -0.69 -10.76
C GLY A 19 -7.06 -2.08 -10.62
N GLU A 20 -7.21 -2.56 -9.39
CA GLU A 20 -7.87 -3.83 -9.06
C GLU A 20 -9.35 -3.64 -8.66
N GLY A 21 -9.87 -2.40 -8.74
CA GLY A 21 -11.25 -2.07 -8.35
C GLY A 21 -11.51 -2.15 -6.84
N TRP A 22 -10.47 -2.02 -6.02
CA TRP A 22 -10.56 -2.03 -4.56
C TRP A 22 -10.57 -0.63 -3.96
N PRO A 23 -11.43 -0.38 -2.95
CA PRO A 23 -11.47 0.91 -2.28
C PRO A 23 -10.21 1.13 -1.44
N PHE A 24 -9.56 2.28 -1.64
CA PHE A 24 -8.41 2.71 -0.84
C PHE A 24 -8.88 3.71 0.23
N VAL A 25 -9.24 3.19 1.41
CA VAL A 25 -9.93 3.96 2.46
C VAL A 25 -9.08 4.19 3.70
N GLU A 26 -9.32 5.32 4.37
CA GLU A 26 -8.75 5.58 5.68
C GLU A 26 -9.40 4.72 6.78
N PRO A 27 -8.71 4.45 7.90
CA PRO A 27 -7.34 4.89 8.23
C PRO A 27 -6.26 4.14 7.46
N LEU A 28 -5.18 4.83 7.14
CA LEU A 28 -3.98 4.24 6.54
C LEU A 28 -2.94 3.93 7.61
N SER A 29 -2.23 2.82 7.43
CA SER A 29 -0.97 2.54 8.11
C SER A 29 0.12 2.41 7.06
N VAL A 30 1.20 3.16 7.22
CA VAL A 30 2.38 3.10 6.35
C VAL A 30 3.58 2.76 7.23
N THR A 31 4.18 1.60 6.98
CA THR A 31 5.30 1.11 7.79
C THR A 31 6.47 0.72 6.90
N ARG A 32 7.67 1.20 7.22
CA ARG A 32 8.89 0.83 6.50
C ARG A 32 9.53 -0.41 7.11
N HIS A 33 9.74 -1.43 6.30
CA HIS A 33 10.41 -2.69 6.62
C HIS A 33 11.68 -2.84 5.78
N GLY A 34 12.80 -2.30 6.26
CA GLY A 34 14.09 -2.38 5.55
C GLY A 34 14.00 -1.80 4.14
N SER A 35 14.05 -2.68 3.14
CA SER A 35 13.98 -2.32 1.71
C SER A 35 12.56 -2.26 1.14
N ALA A 36 11.51 -2.38 1.95
CA ALA A 36 10.13 -2.30 1.50
C ALA A 36 9.30 -1.38 2.39
N TRP A 37 8.23 -0.84 1.84
CA TRP A 37 7.15 -0.17 2.55
C TRP A 37 5.90 -1.02 2.50
N HIS A 38 5.20 -1.14 3.63
CA HIS A 38 3.90 -1.79 3.73
C HIS A 38 2.84 -0.71 3.97
N VAL A 39 1.90 -0.62 3.03
CA VAL A 39 0.74 0.25 3.11
C VAL A 39 -0.49 -0.62 3.35
N MET A 40 -1.23 -0.30 4.41
CA MET A 40 -2.47 -0.99 4.77
C MET A 40 -3.61 0.00 4.93
N THR A 41 -4.76 -0.29 4.33
CA THR A 41 -5.99 0.50 4.46
C THR A 41 -6.93 -0.11 5.49
N ASN A 42 -7.92 0.69 5.93
CA ASN A 42 -8.96 0.27 6.86
C ASN A 42 -8.43 -0.29 8.20
N VAL A 43 -7.29 0.22 8.67
CA VAL A 43 -6.71 -0.23 9.95
C VAL A 43 -7.49 0.41 11.10
N PRO A 44 -7.93 -0.31 12.16
CA PRO A 44 -7.69 -1.72 12.55
C PRO A 44 -8.86 -2.67 12.22
N MET A 45 -9.76 -2.26 11.32
CA MET A 45 -10.95 -3.05 11.02
C MET A 45 -10.57 -4.35 10.31
N ARG A 46 -11.41 -5.37 10.50
CA ARG A 46 -11.27 -6.66 9.80
C ARG A 46 -12.09 -6.63 8.53
N GLY A 47 -11.49 -7.06 7.42
CA GLY A 47 -12.17 -7.17 6.13
C GLY A 47 -12.04 -5.90 5.30
N SER A 48 -12.13 -6.05 3.97
CA SER A 48 -11.93 -4.96 3.01
C SER A 48 -10.61 -4.20 3.12
N ASN A 49 -9.62 -4.71 3.86
CA ASN A 49 -8.28 -4.14 3.92
C ASN A 49 -7.54 -4.36 2.60
N VAL A 50 -6.93 -3.30 2.10
CA VAL A 50 -5.93 -3.35 1.04
C VAL A 50 -4.56 -3.39 1.70
N ASN A 51 -3.72 -4.34 1.30
CA ASN A 51 -2.34 -4.48 1.76
C ASN A 51 -1.42 -4.44 0.55
N VAL A 52 -0.59 -3.41 0.44
CA VAL A 52 0.37 -3.27 -0.66
C VAL A 52 1.77 -3.13 -0.09
N TRP A 53 2.70 -3.88 -0.68
CA TRP A 53 4.13 -3.79 -0.40
C TRP A 53 4.83 -3.13 -1.57
N VAL A 54 5.58 -2.07 -1.31
CA VAL A 54 6.28 -1.26 -2.31
C VAL A 54 7.78 -1.30 -2.04
N ASP A 55 8.60 -1.51 -3.06
CA ASP A 55 10.04 -1.47 -2.95
C ASP A 55 10.54 -0.06 -2.60
N ALA A 56 11.32 0.06 -1.53
CA ALA A 56 11.78 1.35 -1.01
C ALA A 56 12.90 1.98 -1.84
N THR A 57 13.37 1.35 -2.92
CA THR A 57 14.43 1.89 -3.78
C THR A 57 13.90 2.28 -5.15
N THR A 58 13.05 1.44 -5.71
CA THR A 58 12.54 1.54 -7.07
C THR A 58 11.09 2.03 -7.15
N GLY A 59 10.32 1.92 -6.06
CA GLY A 59 8.89 2.20 -6.07
C GLY A 59 8.04 1.11 -6.72
N ALA A 60 8.61 -0.05 -7.06
CA ALA A 60 7.86 -1.15 -7.64
C ALA A 60 6.91 -1.80 -6.62
N VAL A 61 5.69 -2.15 -7.03
CA VAL A 61 4.81 -2.98 -6.20
C VAL A 61 5.36 -4.40 -6.14
N LEU A 62 5.74 -4.83 -4.93
CA LEU A 62 6.30 -6.14 -4.66
C LEU A 62 5.21 -7.19 -4.42
N LYS A 63 4.14 -6.79 -3.71
CA LYS A 63 3.04 -7.68 -3.33
C LYS A 63 1.77 -6.87 -3.08
N GLN A 64 0.63 -7.44 -3.44
CA GLN A 64 -0.68 -6.93 -3.08
C GLN A 64 -1.56 -8.05 -2.51
N ALA A 65 -2.38 -7.73 -1.51
CA ALA A 65 -3.37 -8.62 -0.93
C ALA A 65 -4.61 -7.82 -0.54
N PHE A 66 -5.77 -8.31 -0.97
CA PHE A 66 -7.06 -7.67 -0.74
C PHE A 66 -7.92 -8.58 0.12
N ALA A 67 -8.20 -8.15 1.35
CA ALA A 67 -9.07 -8.91 2.23
C ALA A 67 -10.49 -8.91 1.67
N ARG A 68 -11.10 -10.10 1.59
CA ARG A 68 -12.45 -10.28 1.05
C ARG A 68 -13.44 -9.34 1.76
N ARG A 69 -14.35 -8.75 0.98
CA ARG A 69 -15.46 -7.92 1.47
C ARG A 69 -16.48 -8.77 2.20
#